data_AF-A0A7K3X5G1-F1
#
_entry.id   AF-A0A7K3X5G1-F1
#
_cell.length_a   1.000
_cell.length_b   1.000
_cell.length_c   1.000
_cell.angle_alpha   90.00
_cell.angle_beta   90.00
_cell.angle_gamma   90.00
#
_symmetry.space_group_name_H-M   'P 1'
#
loop_
_entity.id
_entity.type
_entity.pdbx_description
1 polymer ?
#
loop_
_entity_poly.entity_id
_entity_poly.type
_entity_poly.pdbx_seq_one_letter_code
_entity_poly.pdbx_strand_id
1 'polypeptide(L)'
;MLSVFLLCCSGVAVIGAFTDSPQSDRKPSAADAANPPAAAPITVPSSPAETVPAALPPSATSAAPTPSPKVETRTETETQTIRYDQRTVKDPNLAKGKRVVRTRGVNGVRTLTYEVTLTDGAETGRRLVSSVVTRKPVTQVVAVGTKSEPSSRCDPNYSGCVPIASDVDCAGGGGDGPAYVTGPVKVIGSDIYRLDRDHDGYGCDD
;
A
#
# COMPACT_ATOMS: atom_id res chain seq x y z
N MET A 1 -6.86 -30.71 -48.02
CA MET A 1 -6.00 -29.64 -47.48
C MET A 1 -5.25 -30.24 -46.31
N LEU A 2 -4.17 -30.97 -46.55
CA LEU A 2 -2.81 -30.48 -46.84
C LEU A 2 -2.30 -29.58 -45.70
N SER A 3 -1.42 -30.18 -44.90
CA SER A 3 -0.20 -29.65 -44.26
C SER A 3 -0.27 -28.26 -43.60
N VAL A 4 0.28 -28.03 -42.41
CA VAL A 4 1.73 -27.98 -42.18
C VAL A 4 1.99 -27.74 -40.67
N PHE A 5 2.83 -28.61 -40.10
CA PHE A 5 3.96 -28.40 -39.19
C PHE A 5 3.87 -27.41 -38.00
N LEU A 6 4.11 -27.88 -36.77
CA LEU A 6 5.45 -28.06 -36.14
C LEU A 6 5.98 -26.72 -35.59
N LEU A 7 6.17 -26.60 -34.28
CA LEU A 7 7.51 -26.73 -33.66
C LEU A 7 7.45 -26.43 -32.15
N CYS A 8 8.10 -27.31 -31.41
CA CYS A 8 8.41 -27.26 -29.99
C CYS A 8 9.10 -25.96 -29.56
N CYS A 9 8.82 -25.52 -28.33
CA CYS A 9 9.88 -25.02 -27.44
C CYS A 9 9.72 -25.67 -26.07
N SER A 10 10.66 -26.56 -25.79
CA SER A 10 10.97 -27.15 -24.50
C SER A 10 11.67 -26.12 -23.59
N GLY A 11 11.53 -26.28 -22.28
CA GLY A 11 12.41 -25.71 -21.26
C GLY A 11 11.93 -24.38 -20.68
N VAL A 12 12.06 -24.07 -19.39
CA VAL A 12 12.74 -24.71 -18.27
C VAL A 12 11.96 -24.31 -17.01
N ALA A 13 11.54 -25.26 -16.19
CA ALA A 13 11.04 -24.97 -14.85
C ALA A 13 12.23 -24.68 -13.93
N VAL A 14 12.49 -23.40 -13.66
CA VAL A 14 13.44 -23.00 -12.62
C VAL A 14 12.73 -23.11 -11.28
N ILE A 15 13.12 -24.14 -10.52
CA ILE A 15 12.77 -24.33 -9.11
C ILE A 15 13.64 -23.35 -8.31
N GLY A 16 13.12 -22.15 -8.06
CA GLY A 16 13.71 -21.18 -7.14
C GLY A 16 12.99 -21.21 -5.81
N ALA A 17 13.47 -22.03 -4.88
CA ALA A 17 13.14 -21.90 -3.47
C ALA A 17 13.85 -20.65 -2.92
N PHE A 18 13.10 -19.61 -2.58
CA PHE A 18 13.57 -18.63 -1.62
C PHE A 18 12.56 -18.53 -0.50
N THR A 19 13.07 -18.97 0.64
CA THR A 19 12.48 -19.01 1.96
C THR A 19 11.91 -17.66 2.35
N ASP A 20 10.64 -17.73 2.73
CA ASP A 20 9.98 -16.86 3.68
C ASP A 20 10.93 -16.45 4.83
N SER A 21 11.03 -15.15 5.09
CA SER A 21 11.58 -14.62 6.33
C SER A 21 10.61 -13.56 6.84
N PRO A 22 9.95 -13.79 7.98
CA PRO A 22 8.85 -12.96 8.44
C PRO A 22 9.29 -11.68 9.14
N GLN A 23 8.34 -10.77 9.14
CA GLN A 23 8.30 -9.42 9.70
C GLN A 23 8.89 -9.32 11.12
N SER A 24 9.63 -8.24 11.36
CA SER A 24 9.95 -7.76 12.71
C SER A 24 9.11 -6.54 13.03
N ASP A 25 7.87 -6.79 13.46
CA ASP A 25 7.15 -5.90 14.37
C ASP A 25 7.90 -5.87 15.72
N ARG A 26 8.29 -4.68 16.20
CA ARG A 26 8.34 -4.43 17.65
C ARG A 26 8.28 -2.96 18.04
N LYS A 27 7.12 -2.65 18.63
CA LYS A 27 6.80 -1.63 19.64
C LYS A 27 7.91 -1.45 20.70
N PRO A 28 8.09 -0.25 21.28
CA PRO A 28 9.18 0.04 22.21
C PRO A 28 8.85 -0.42 23.64
N SER A 29 9.88 -0.80 24.40
CA SER A 29 9.86 -0.82 25.86
C SER A 29 11.28 -0.62 26.42
N ALA A 30 11.32 0.00 27.59
CA ALA A 30 12.47 0.54 28.28
C ALA A 30 13.39 -0.51 28.97
N ALA A 31 14.59 -0.02 29.29
CA ALA A 31 15.57 -0.47 30.29
C ALA A 31 16.33 -1.78 30.04
N ASP A 32 17.66 -1.68 29.88
CA ASP A 32 18.58 -2.23 30.88
C ASP A 32 20.00 -1.64 30.77
N ALA A 33 20.69 -1.63 31.91
CA ALA A 33 21.95 -0.93 32.17
C ALA A 33 23.19 -1.82 31.96
N ALA A 34 24.35 -1.20 31.67
CA ALA A 34 25.64 -1.44 32.35
C ALA A 34 26.82 -0.71 31.64
N ASN A 35 27.63 -0.03 32.47
CA ASN A 35 28.93 0.65 32.24
C ASN A 35 30.07 -0.35 31.86
N PRO A 36 31.36 0.01 31.54
CA PRO A 36 32.18 1.18 31.98
C PRO A 36 33.23 1.67 30.91
N PRO A 37 34.40 2.30 31.22
CA PRO A 37 34.80 3.19 32.32
C PRO A 37 35.32 4.58 31.86
N ALA A 38 35.42 5.48 32.84
CA ALA A 38 36.12 6.75 32.80
C ALA A 38 37.66 6.59 32.82
N ALA A 39 38.37 7.50 32.14
CA ALA A 39 39.79 7.76 32.37
C ALA A 39 40.03 9.28 32.53
N ALA A 40 40.83 9.58 33.55
CA ALA A 40 41.09 10.80 34.29
C ALA A 40 41.61 12.05 33.51
N PRO A 41 41.62 13.24 34.17
CA PRO A 41 42.18 14.47 33.63
C PRO A 41 43.68 14.60 33.95
N ILE A 42 44.41 15.35 33.12
CA ILE A 42 45.80 15.74 33.39
C ILE A 42 45.99 17.25 33.19
N THR A 43 46.01 17.96 34.30
CA THR A 43 46.88 19.13 34.57
C THR A 43 48.14 18.51 35.23
N VAL A 44 49.39 18.96 35.04
CA VAL A 44 50.09 20.11 35.65
C VAL A 44 51.51 20.26 35.02
N PRO A 45 52.40 21.18 35.49
CA PRO A 45 53.05 22.24 34.72
C PRO A 45 54.48 21.84 34.24
N SER A 46 55.23 22.76 33.63
CA SER A 46 56.64 23.05 34.01
C SER A 46 57.38 23.97 33.03
N SER A 47 57.99 25.00 33.61
CA SER A 47 59.15 25.76 33.15
C SER A 47 60.26 25.42 34.19
N PRO A 48 61.55 25.20 33.84
CA PRO A 48 62.44 26.28 33.41
C PRO A 48 63.46 25.91 32.32
N ALA A 49 64.16 26.96 31.87
CA ALA A 49 65.18 26.98 30.83
C ALA A 49 66.56 26.45 31.29
N GLU A 50 67.31 25.80 30.37
CA GLU A 50 68.76 26.00 30.22
C GLU A 50 69.34 25.43 28.89
N THR A 51 69.78 26.34 28.02
CA THR A 51 71.07 26.47 27.29
C THR A 51 71.76 25.28 26.53
N VAL A 52 71.70 25.35 25.17
CA VAL A 52 72.78 25.30 24.12
C VAL A 52 73.62 23.99 23.95
N PRO A 53 73.89 23.43 22.72
CA PRO A 53 74.53 24.14 21.61
C PRO A 53 74.04 23.91 20.18
N ALA A 54 74.48 24.84 19.33
CA ALA A 54 74.28 24.95 17.89
C ALA A 54 74.51 23.64 17.14
N ALA A 55 73.47 23.18 16.45
CA ALA A 55 73.55 22.18 15.39
C ALA A 55 73.12 22.81 14.07
N LEU A 56 73.89 22.48 13.03
CA LEU A 56 73.94 23.02 11.67
C LEU A 56 72.56 23.18 10.99
N PRO A 57 72.36 24.17 10.10
CA PRO A 57 71.11 24.29 9.37
C PRO A 57 70.90 23.06 8.49
N PRO A 58 69.80 22.29 8.62
CA PRO A 58 69.38 21.42 7.53
C PRO A 58 68.99 22.34 6.38
N SER A 59 69.72 22.20 5.27
CA SER A 59 69.45 22.80 3.98
C SER A 59 67.95 22.89 3.73
N ALA A 60 67.45 24.11 3.59
CA ALA A 60 66.11 24.38 3.10
C ALA A 60 66.03 23.87 1.65
N THR A 61 65.72 22.58 1.50
CA THR A 61 65.09 22.10 0.28
C THR A 61 63.73 22.78 0.26
N SER A 62 63.65 23.86 -0.51
CA SER A 62 62.40 24.53 -0.84
C SER A 62 61.47 23.46 -1.43
N ALA A 63 60.57 22.92 -0.60
CA ALA A 63 59.49 22.10 -1.08
C ALA A 63 58.67 22.98 -2.03
N ALA A 64 58.62 22.59 -3.30
CA ALA A 64 57.74 23.23 -4.26
C ALA A 64 56.32 23.25 -3.67
N PRO A 65 55.56 24.35 -3.80
CA PRO A 65 54.20 24.39 -3.27
C PRO A 65 53.36 23.31 -3.96
N THR A 66 52.86 22.35 -3.20
CA THR A 66 51.84 21.41 -3.68
C THR A 66 50.63 22.22 -4.13
N PRO A 67 50.05 21.97 -5.32
CA PRO A 67 48.84 22.68 -5.74
C PRO A 67 47.73 22.45 -4.70
N SER A 68 47.04 23.51 -4.31
CA SER A 68 45.85 23.41 -3.46
C SER A 68 44.73 22.69 -4.24
N PRO A 69 43.92 21.84 -3.56
CA PRO A 69 42.84 21.12 -4.22
C PRO A 69 41.79 22.10 -4.76
N LYS A 70 41.27 21.81 -5.96
CA LYS A 70 40.25 22.65 -6.58
C LYS A 70 38.87 22.24 -6.07
N VAL A 71 38.20 23.15 -5.36
CA VAL A 71 36.83 22.93 -4.86
C VAL A 71 35.83 23.65 -5.76
N GLU A 72 34.80 22.94 -6.20
CA GLU A 72 33.72 23.46 -7.03
C GLU A 72 32.36 23.07 -6.45
N THR A 73 31.35 23.92 -6.62
CA THR A 73 29.95 23.58 -6.31
C THR A 73 29.12 23.57 -7.59
N ARG A 74 28.22 22.60 -7.69
CA ARG A 74 27.32 22.43 -8.83
C ARG A 74 25.90 22.13 -8.36
N THR A 75 24.92 22.59 -9.12
CA THR A 75 23.52 22.21 -8.94
C THR A 75 23.17 20.96 -9.75
N GLU A 76 22.57 19.98 -9.09
CA GLU A 76 22.00 18.78 -9.72
C GLU A 76 20.52 18.65 -9.39
N THR A 77 19.72 18.18 -10.35
CA THR A 77 18.29 17.96 -10.17
C THR A 77 17.96 16.48 -10.30
N GLU A 78 17.20 15.96 -9.34
CA GLU A 78 16.69 14.59 -9.34
C GLU A 78 15.16 14.59 -9.28
N THR A 79 14.52 13.61 -9.92
CA THR A 79 13.07 13.43 -9.85
C THR A 79 12.70 12.27 -8.94
N GLN A 80 11.86 12.53 -7.95
CA GLN A 80 11.28 11.52 -7.08
C GLN A 80 9.79 11.34 -7.39
N THR A 81 9.35 10.09 -7.50
CA THR A 81 7.93 9.76 -7.76
C THR A 81 7.10 9.92 -6.50
N ILE A 82 5.93 10.57 -6.61
CA ILE A 82 4.91 10.61 -5.56
C ILE A 82 3.78 9.66 -5.97
N ARG A 83 3.58 8.58 -5.24
CA ARG A 83 2.49 7.63 -5.55
C ARG A 83 1.13 8.32 -5.42
N TYR A 84 0.18 7.93 -6.25
CA TYR A 84 -1.19 8.35 -6.08
C TYR A 84 -1.89 7.59 -4.95
N ASP A 85 -2.87 8.24 -4.34
CA ASP A 85 -3.77 7.61 -3.38
C ASP A 85 -4.97 6.97 -4.07
N GLN A 86 -5.68 6.08 -3.37
CA GLN A 86 -6.92 5.49 -3.84
C GLN A 86 -8.09 5.88 -2.94
N ARG A 87 -9.20 6.30 -3.56
CA ARG A 87 -10.48 6.57 -2.92
C ARG A 87 -11.56 5.65 -3.47
N THR A 88 -12.41 5.15 -2.58
CA THR A 88 -13.60 4.37 -2.94
C THR A 88 -14.86 5.22 -2.80
N VAL A 89 -15.76 5.13 -3.77
CA VAL A 89 -17.06 5.81 -3.76
C VAL A 89 -18.16 4.78 -4.00
N LYS A 90 -19.26 4.85 -3.25
CA LYS A 90 -20.42 3.98 -3.46
C LYS A 90 -21.22 4.47 -4.68
N ASP A 91 -21.66 3.55 -5.53
CA ASP A 91 -22.40 3.85 -6.76
C ASP A 91 -23.70 3.05 -6.82
N PRO A 92 -24.88 3.70 -6.65
CA PRO A 92 -26.18 3.02 -6.66
C PRO A 92 -26.63 2.58 -8.06
N ASN A 93 -25.92 2.99 -9.12
CA ASN A 93 -26.23 2.55 -10.49
C ASN A 93 -25.47 1.28 -10.88
N LEU A 94 -24.42 0.94 -10.12
CA LEU A 94 -23.60 -0.23 -10.37
C LEU A 94 -24.05 -1.41 -9.48
N ALA A 95 -24.21 -2.60 -10.08
CA ALA A 95 -24.62 -3.81 -9.38
C ALA A 95 -23.78 -4.08 -8.13
N LYS A 96 -24.42 -4.49 -7.04
CA LYS A 96 -23.77 -4.73 -5.75
C LYS A 96 -22.51 -5.58 -5.90
N GLY A 97 -21.39 -5.09 -5.39
CA GLY A 97 -20.10 -5.78 -5.41
C GLY A 97 -19.28 -5.61 -6.69
N LYS A 98 -19.84 -5.06 -7.79
CA LYS A 98 -19.04 -4.69 -8.97
C LYS A 98 -18.15 -3.48 -8.65
N ARG A 99 -16.97 -3.41 -9.26
CA ARG A 99 -16.00 -2.32 -9.09
C ARG A 99 -15.62 -1.74 -10.44
N VAL A 100 -15.62 -0.41 -10.55
CA VAL A 100 -15.23 0.30 -11.77
C VAL A 100 -14.32 1.47 -11.42
N VAL A 101 -13.20 1.60 -12.13
CA VAL A 101 -12.33 2.79 -12.00
C VAL A 101 -13.01 3.96 -12.72
N ARG A 102 -13.40 5.00 -11.98
CA ARG A 102 -13.99 6.22 -12.52
C ARG A 102 -12.92 7.25 -12.90
N THR A 103 -11.88 7.34 -12.09
CA THR A 103 -10.72 8.20 -12.34
C THR A 103 -9.46 7.36 -12.15
N ARG A 104 -8.63 7.27 -13.19
CA ARG A 104 -7.35 6.56 -13.10
C ARG A 104 -6.37 7.38 -12.25
N GLY A 105 -5.68 6.71 -11.34
CA GLY A 105 -4.62 7.33 -10.56
C GLY A 105 -3.40 7.66 -11.42
N VAL A 106 -2.77 8.81 -11.15
CA VAL A 106 -1.53 9.23 -11.82
C VAL A 106 -0.53 9.65 -10.75
N ASN A 107 0.68 9.11 -10.81
CA ASN A 107 1.72 9.50 -9.88
C ASN A 107 2.12 10.96 -10.10
N GLY A 108 2.38 11.67 -9.00
CA GLY A 108 3.00 12.98 -9.00
C GLY A 108 4.51 12.89 -9.13
N VAL A 109 5.14 14.05 -9.19
CA VAL A 109 6.59 14.22 -9.25
C VAL A 109 7.03 15.30 -8.27
N ARG A 110 8.05 14.97 -7.49
CA ARG A 110 8.83 15.90 -6.68
C ARG A 110 10.18 16.09 -7.36
N THR A 111 10.57 17.33 -7.58
CA THR A 111 11.91 17.67 -8.05
C THR A 111 12.74 18.07 -6.84
N LEU A 112 13.85 17.35 -6.67
CA LEU A 112 14.85 17.58 -5.64
C LEU A 112 16.01 18.30 -6.30
N THR A 113 16.42 19.43 -5.74
CA THR A 113 17.60 20.18 -6.19
C THR A 113 18.66 20.03 -5.13
N TYR A 114 19.82 19.56 -5.54
CA TYR A 114 20.99 19.36 -4.70
C TYR A 114 22.09 20.34 -5.08
N GLU A 115 22.79 20.83 -4.07
CA GLU A 115 24.12 21.41 -4.23
C GLU A 115 25.14 20.29 -3.96
N VAL A 116 25.97 20.03 -4.97
CA VAL A 116 27.00 18.99 -4.96
C VAL A 116 28.35 19.68 -4.93
N THR A 117 29.16 19.35 -3.93
CA THR A 117 30.53 19.83 -3.78
C THR A 117 31.47 18.81 -4.39
N LEU A 118 32.35 19.26 -5.27
CA LEU A 118 33.39 18.45 -5.88
C LEU A 118 34.76 18.97 -5.41
N THR A 119 35.68 18.04 -5.11
CA THR A 119 37.09 18.32 -4.86
C THR A 119 37.91 17.55 -5.89
N ASP A 120 38.69 18.26 -6.69
CA ASP A 120 39.47 17.70 -7.81
C ASP A 120 38.61 16.84 -8.77
N GLY A 121 37.36 17.25 -8.96
CA GLY A 121 36.38 16.57 -9.83
C GLY A 121 35.66 15.37 -9.21
N ALA A 122 36.01 14.95 -8.00
CA ALA A 122 35.30 13.90 -7.26
C ALA A 122 34.24 14.51 -6.33
N GLU A 123 33.03 13.93 -6.28
CA GLU A 123 31.99 14.35 -5.34
C GLU A 123 32.45 14.11 -3.89
N THR A 124 32.56 15.19 -3.12
CA THR A 124 32.94 15.16 -1.69
C THR A 124 31.79 15.53 -0.76
N GLY A 125 30.68 16.05 -1.30
CA GLY A 125 29.48 16.33 -0.53
C GLY A 125 28.25 16.56 -1.40
N ARG A 126 27.08 16.26 -0.83
CA ARG A 126 25.78 16.52 -1.44
C ARG A 126 24.82 17.03 -0.37
N ARG A 127 24.16 18.15 -0.65
CA ARG A 127 23.17 18.77 0.23
C ARG A 127 21.89 19.07 -0.54
N LEU A 128 20.74 18.63 0.00
CA LEU A 128 19.44 19.02 -0.54
C LEU A 128 19.20 20.51 -0.27
N VAL A 129 19.01 21.30 -1.32
CA VAL A 129 18.74 22.75 -1.22
C VAL A 129 17.29 23.10 -1.54
N SER A 130 16.58 22.27 -2.32
CA SER A 130 15.16 22.46 -2.61
C SER A 130 14.44 21.14 -2.84
N SER A 131 13.17 21.08 -2.44
CA SER A 131 12.27 19.94 -2.67
C SER A 131 10.88 20.47 -3.01
N VAL A 132 10.53 20.42 -4.30
CA VAL A 132 9.28 21.00 -4.80
C VAL A 132 8.44 19.93 -5.49
N VAL A 133 7.15 19.87 -5.17
CA VAL A 133 6.19 19.05 -5.93
C VAL A 133 5.89 19.77 -7.25
N THR A 134 6.52 19.32 -8.32
CA THR A 134 6.37 19.90 -9.67
C THR A 134 5.14 19.36 -10.39
N ARG A 135 4.68 18.16 -10.04
CA ARG A 135 3.39 17.61 -10.48
C ARG A 135 2.67 16.93 -9.32
N LYS A 136 1.45 17.37 -9.02
CA LYS A 136 0.63 16.74 -7.98
C LYS A 136 0.12 15.37 -8.45
N PRO A 137 0.08 14.34 -7.58
CA PRO A 137 -0.56 13.08 -7.92
C PRO A 137 -2.08 13.28 -8.12
N VAL A 138 -2.68 12.45 -8.98
CA VAL A 138 -4.12 12.37 -9.17
C VAL A 138 -4.63 11.12 -8.46
N THR A 139 -5.54 11.30 -7.50
CA THR A 139 -6.15 10.19 -6.75
C THR A 139 -6.95 9.26 -7.68
N GLN A 140 -6.72 7.96 -7.56
CA GLN A 140 -7.55 6.95 -8.22
C GLN A 140 -8.91 6.85 -7.54
N VAL A 141 -9.99 6.99 -8.30
CA VAL A 141 -11.36 6.83 -7.77
C VAL A 141 -11.94 5.52 -8.29
N VAL A 142 -12.31 4.63 -7.38
CA VAL A 142 -13.00 3.38 -7.69
C VAL A 142 -14.43 3.45 -7.18
N ALA A 143 -15.39 3.34 -8.10
CA ALA A 143 -16.79 3.14 -7.78
C ALA A 143 -17.03 1.69 -7.36
N VAL A 144 -17.69 1.48 -6.23
CA VAL A 144 -18.16 0.17 -5.77
C VAL A 144 -19.68 0.17 -5.83
N GLY A 145 -20.23 -0.80 -6.54
CA GLY A 145 -21.65 -0.90 -6.76
C GLY A 145 -22.42 -1.22 -5.48
N THR A 146 -23.54 -0.51 -5.31
CA THR A 146 -24.50 -0.70 -4.22
C THR A 146 -25.92 -0.93 -4.73
N LYS A 147 -26.12 -1.05 -6.04
CA LYS A 147 -27.42 -1.37 -6.61
C LYS A 147 -27.82 -2.77 -6.16
N SER A 148 -28.83 -2.84 -5.30
CA SER A 148 -29.50 -4.11 -5.02
C SER A 148 -30.21 -4.57 -6.27
N GLU A 149 -30.05 -5.84 -6.63
CA GLU A 149 -31.00 -6.46 -7.54
C GLU A 149 -32.38 -6.38 -6.88
N PRO A 150 -33.45 -6.10 -7.63
CA PRO A 150 -34.78 -6.38 -7.11
C PRO A 150 -34.76 -7.84 -6.67
N SER A 151 -35.43 -8.14 -5.56
CA SER A 151 -35.69 -9.51 -5.08
C SER A 151 -36.60 -10.24 -6.07
N SER A 152 -36.25 -10.26 -7.35
CA SER A 152 -36.94 -10.87 -8.50
C SER A 152 -37.03 -12.40 -8.41
N ARG A 153 -36.57 -12.96 -7.30
CA ARG A 153 -36.72 -14.37 -6.92
C ARG A 153 -37.75 -14.57 -5.81
N CYS A 154 -38.29 -13.48 -5.28
CA CYS A 154 -39.23 -13.46 -4.18
C CYS A 154 -40.52 -12.77 -4.65
N ASP A 155 -41.66 -13.36 -4.32
CA ASP A 155 -42.96 -12.82 -4.67
C ASP A 155 -43.24 -11.53 -3.88
N PRO A 156 -43.56 -10.41 -4.56
CA PRO A 156 -43.77 -9.12 -3.89
C PRO A 156 -45.03 -9.07 -3.01
N ASN A 157 -45.93 -10.05 -3.10
CA ASN A 157 -47.13 -10.09 -2.26
C ASN A 157 -46.85 -10.50 -0.81
N TYR A 158 -45.63 -10.93 -0.47
CA TYR A 158 -45.29 -11.43 0.86
C TYR A 158 -44.01 -10.77 1.40
N SER A 159 -43.88 -10.69 2.72
CA SER A 159 -42.64 -10.28 3.38
C SER A 159 -41.66 -11.44 3.43
N GLY A 160 -40.39 -11.17 3.17
CA GLY A 160 -39.36 -12.22 3.13
C GLY A 160 -39.18 -12.74 1.71
N CYS A 161 -38.59 -13.94 1.56
CA CYS A 161 -38.41 -14.54 0.25
C CYS A 161 -39.32 -15.75 0.05
N VAL A 162 -40.56 -15.48 -0.38
CA VAL A 162 -41.47 -16.49 -0.91
C VAL A 162 -41.06 -16.75 -2.37
N PRO A 163 -40.63 -17.96 -2.76
CA PRO A 163 -40.23 -18.24 -4.13
C PRO A 163 -41.36 -17.92 -5.14
N ILE A 164 -41.01 -17.42 -6.32
CA ILE A 164 -42.00 -17.25 -7.41
C ILE A 164 -42.18 -18.61 -8.09
N ALA A 165 -43.31 -19.25 -7.87
CA ALA A 165 -43.66 -20.56 -8.43
C ALA A 165 -45.15 -20.60 -8.85
N SER A 166 -45.60 -21.72 -9.43
CA SER A 166 -47.03 -21.90 -9.71
C SER A 166 -47.85 -22.09 -8.43
N ASP A 167 -47.22 -22.67 -7.41
CA ASP A 167 -47.80 -22.94 -6.09
C ASP A 167 -46.67 -22.99 -5.06
N VAL A 168 -46.93 -22.48 -3.85
CA VAL A 168 -45.96 -22.43 -2.75
C VAL A 168 -46.66 -22.83 -1.47
N ASP A 169 -46.10 -23.80 -0.76
CA ASP A 169 -46.67 -24.32 0.48
C ASP A 169 -45.83 -23.96 1.72
N CYS A 170 -46.43 -24.09 2.90
CA CYS A 170 -45.71 -23.98 4.16
C CYS A 170 -44.81 -25.20 4.39
N ALA A 171 -43.53 -24.94 4.68
CA ALA A 171 -42.56 -25.98 5.00
C ALA A 171 -42.99 -26.74 6.28
N GLY A 172 -43.09 -28.07 6.20
CA GLY A 172 -43.53 -28.92 7.31
C GLY A 172 -45.04 -29.24 7.32
N GLY A 173 -45.81 -28.65 6.40
CA GLY A 173 -47.22 -29.00 6.17
C GLY A 173 -47.42 -30.15 5.16
N GLY A 174 -48.68 -30.42 4.83
CA GLY A 174 -49.09 -31.44 3.86
C GLY A 174 -49.22 -30.94 2.42
N GLY A 175 -48.39 -29.99 2.01
CA GLY A 175 -48.43 -29.38 0.68
C GLY A 175 -47.84 -30.29 -0.41
N ASP A 176 -48.35 -30.17 -1.64
CA ASP A 176 -47.92 -30.92 -2.83
C ASP A 176 -47.23 -30.01 -3.88
N GLY A 177 -47.06 -28.73 -3.54
CA GLY A 177 -46.55 -27.70 -4.43
C GLY A 177 -45.07 -27.89 -4.80
N PRO A 178 -44.63 -27.31 -5.93
CA PRO A 178 -43.25 -27.40 -6.40
C PRO A 178 -42.25 -26.59 -5.54
N ALA A 179 -42.74 -25.77 -4.60
CA ALA A 179 -41.92 -24.92 -3.74
C ALA A 179 -42.53 -24.82 -2.33
N TYR A 180 -41.67 -24.61 -1.34
CA TYR A 180 -42.06 -24.43 0.05
C TYR A 180 -41.37 -23.21 0.65
N VAL A 181 -42.02 -22.55 1.62
CA VAL A 181 -41.46 -21.44 2.39
C VAL A 181 -41.58 -21.72 3.89
N THR A 182 -40.55 -21.35 4.65
CA THR A 182 -40.57 -21.41 6.11
C THR A 182 -41.12 -20.10 6.65
N GLY A 183 -42.23 -20.16 7.40
CA GLY A 183 -42.86 -19.00 8.00
C GLY A 183 -42.27 -18.59 9.37
N PRO A 184 -42.83 -17.54 9.99
CA PRO A 184 -43.99 -16.78 9.53
C PRO A 184 -43.66 -15.84 8.34
N VAL A 185 -44.57 -15.74 7.36
CA VAL A 185 -44.49 -14.79 6.24
C VAL A 185 -45.68 -13.82 6.28
N LYS A 186 -45.44 -12.52 6.28
CA LYS A 186 -46.52 -11.53 6.27
C LYS A 186 -47.08 -11.32 4.87
N VAL A 187 -48.40 -11.27 4.70
CA VAL A 187 -49.04 -10.88 3.43
C VAL A 187 -48.97 -9.35 3.29
N ILE A 188 -48.30 -8.87 2.24
CA ILE A 188 -48.16 -7.43 1.90
C ILE A 188 -49.18 -7.02 0.83
N GLY A 189 -49.44 -7.90 -0.14
CA GLY A 189 -50.33 -7.66 -1.28
C GLY A 189 -51.55 -8.57 -1.24
N SER A 190 -51.61 -9.54 -2.15
CA SER A 190 -52.66 -10.57 -2.20
C SER A 190 -52.11 -11.94 -1.85
N ASP A 191 -52.84 -12.72 -1.07
CA ASP A 191 -52.45 -14.09 -0.74
C ASP A 191 -52.74 -15.06 -1.91
N ILE A 192 -51.90 -14.99 -2.94
CA ILE A 192 -52.06 -15.78 -4.18
C ILE A 192 -51.74 -17.27 -4.00
N TYR A 193 -50.87 -17.63 -3.05
CA TYR A 193 -50.50 -19.01 -2.71
C TYR A 193 -51.29 -19.57 -1.51
N ARG A 194 -52.23 -18.79 -0.95
CA ARG A 194 -53.08 -19.22 0.17
C ARG A 194 -52.30 -19.65 1.42
N LEU A 195 -51.22 -18.93 1.72
CA LEU A 195 -50.34 -19.20 2.87
C LEU A 195 -50.95 -18.72 4.19
N ASP A 196 -51.83 -17.72 4.13
CA ASP A 196 -52.56 -17.13 5.27
C ASP A 196 -53.99 -17.68 5.27
N ARG A 197 -54.15 -18.88 5.84
CA ARG A 197 -55.41 -19.63 5.76
C ARG A 197 -56.49 -19.02 6.64
N ASP A 198 -56.12 -18.46 7.79
CA ASP A 198 -57.02 -17.85 8.76
C ASP A 198 -57.26 -16.35 8.52
N HIS A 199 -56.56 -15.75 7.55
CA HIS A 199 -56.72 -14.38 7.06
C HIS A 199 -56.36 -13.32 8.12
N ASP A 200 -55.33 -13.58 8.93
CA ASP A 200 -54.87 -12.66 9.98
C ASP A 200 -53.76 -11.70 9.50
N GLY A 201 -53.24 -11.91 8.29
CA GLY A 201 -52.16 -11.16 7.66
C GLY A 201 -50.79 -11.84 7.74
N TYR A 202 -50.67 -13.00 8.37
CA TYR A 202 -49.49 -13.85 8.44
C TYR A 202 -49.81 -15.25 7.91
N GLY A 203 -48.85 -15.86 7.25
CA GLY A 203 -48.96 -17.21 6.75
C GLY A 203 -47.81 -18.08 7.24
N CYS A 204 -48.05 -19.40 7.24
CA CYS A 204 -47.10 -20.41 7.72
C CYS A 204 -46.59 -20.17 9.16
N ASP A 205 -47.45 -19.65 10.02
CA ASP A 205 -47.19 -19.34 11.42
C ASP A 205 -47.78 -20.36 12.41
N ASP A 206 -48.44 -21.40 11.88
CA ASP A 206 -48.95 -22.59 12.57
C ASP A 206 -47.89 -23.64 12.94
#